data_AF-A0A959PSI5-F1
#
_entry.id   AF-A0A959PSI5-F1
#
_cell.length_a   1.000
_cell.length_b   1.000
_cell.length_c   1.000
_cell.angle_alpha   90.00
_cell.angle_beta   90.00
_cell.angle_gamma   90.00
#
_symmetry.space_group_name_H-M   'P 1'
#
loop_
_entity.id
_entity.type
_entity.pdbx_description
1 polymer ?
#
loop_
_entity_poly.entity_id
_entity_poly.type
_entity_poly.pdbx_seq_one_letter_code
_entity_poly.pdbx_strand_id
1 'polypeptide(L)'
;MAHKKGMGSSDNGRDSKSKRLGVKMYGGQVAKAGNILVRQRGTKFHAGENVYLSKDFSIHAKIDGTVNFSRGYKNRVFVNILPFGDVPETVAAMPKAPKATAKVEAPVKEAPKAEEKPAKKAAPAANGDADDLKKIEGVGPKIASLLNDAGILTFVQLAETDPEKIKEILAEAGNRYKMHDPTTWPTQAGLAAAGNWEELEKLQDELKGGR
;
A
#
# COMPACT_ATOMS: atom_id res chain seq x y z
N MET A 1 0.60 71.11 47.37
CA MET A 1 0.44 69.65 47.17
C MET A 1 0.45 69.38 45.68
N ALA A 2 1.37 68.55 45.18
CA ALA A 2 1.49 68.26 43.76
C ALA A 2 0.42 67.22 43.35
N HIS A 3 -0.62 67.66 42.64
CA HIS A 3 -1.60 66.75 42.04
C HIS A 3 -0.96 66.03 40.84
N LYS A 4 -0.81 64.70 40.92
CA LYS A 4 -0.43 63.86 39.79
C LYS A 4 -1.63 63.81 38.83
N LYS A 5 -1.49 64.43 37.67
CA LYS A 5 -2.48 64.44 36.60
C LYS A 5 -2.61 63.03 36.02
N GLY A 6 -3.85 62.51 36.06
CA GLY A 6 -4.43 61.43 35.23
C GLY A 6 -3.51 60.27 34.84
N MET A 7 -3.68 59.13 35.50
CA MET A 7 -3.31 57.84 34.92
C MET A 7 -4.26 57.58 33.74
N GLY A 8 -3.81 57.83 32.52
CA GLY A 8 -4.55 57.48 31.32
C GLY A 8 -4.77 55.97 31.26
N SER A 9 -5.98 55.54 30.92
CA SER A 9 -6.26 54.12 30.65
C SER A 9 -5.44 53.69 29.44
N SER A 10 -4.40 52.89 29.68
CA SER A 10 -3.61 52.28 28.62
C SER A 10 -4.41 51.10 28.06
N ASP A 11 -5.08 51.29 26.92
CA ASP A 11 -5.79 50.20 26.25
C ASP A 11 -4.80 49.16 25.70
N ASN A 12 -4.83 47.95 26.26
CA ASN A 12 -4.02 46.81 25.82
C ASN A 12 -4.55 46.14 24.53
N GLY A 13 -5.17 46.90 23.62
CA GLY A 13 -5.94 46.41 22.46
C GLY A 13 -5.12 45.91 21.27
N ARG A 14 -3.93 45.33 21.47
CA ARG A 14 -3.10 44.76 20.39
C ARG A 14 -3.26 43.25 20.29
N ASP A 15 -4.32 42.82 19.61
CA ASP A 15 -4.54 41.41 19.31
C ASP A 15 -4.07 41.01 17.91
N SER A 16 -3.64 39.76 17.80
CA SER A 16 -3.27 39.15 16.52
C SER A 16 -4.48 38.55 15.82
N LYS A 17 -4.53 38.69 14.49
CA LYS A 17 -5.54 38.00 13.66
C LYS A 17 -5.49 36.49 13.87
N SER A 18 -6.67 35.87 14.03
CA SER A 18 -6.81 34.42 14.15
C SER A 18 -6.11 33.70 13.00
N LYS A 19 -5.28 32.71 13.35
CA LYS A 19 -4.64 31.82 12.38
C LYS A 19 -5.58 30.64 12.23
N ARG A 20 -6.08 30.43 11.00
CA ARG A 20 -7.07 29.40 10.62
C ARG A 20 -6.50 27.96 10.71
N LEU A 21 -5.98 27.60 11.87
CA LEU A 21 -5.45 26.30 12.22
C LEU A 21 -6.60 25.27 12.38
N GLY A 22 -6.26 24.05 12.77
CA GLY A 22 -7.19 22.95 12.99
C GLY A 22 -7.16 21.89 11.90
N VAL A 23 -8.02 20.89 12.09
CA VAL A 23 -8.24 19.80 11.16
C VAL A 23 -8.86 20.35 9.87
N LYS A 24 -8.37 19.87 8.73
CA LYS A 24 -8.82 20.23 7.39
C LYS A 24 -9.54 19.08 6.70
N MET A 25 -9.14 17.84 7.00
CA MET A 25 -9.90 16.65 6.63
C MET A 25 -10.14 15.76 7.86
N TYR A 26 -11.38 15.32 7.99
CA TYR A 26 -11.84 14.47 9.08
C TYR A 26 -11.71 12.98 8.74
N GLY A 27 -11.82 12.12 9.75
CA GLY A 27 -11.81 10.67 9.55
C GLY A 27 -12.92 10.22 8.61
N GLY A 28 -12.63 9.26 7.75
CA GLY A 28 -13.56 8.76 6.73
C GLY A 28 -13.63 9.59 5.45
N GLN A 29 -12.94 10.73 5.38
CA GLN A 29 -12.89 11.54 4.16
C GLN A 29 -11.79 11.07 3.21
N VAL A 30 -12.05 11.26 1.91
CA VAL A 30 -11.09 10.99 0.84
C VAL A 30 -10.04 12.11 0.78
N ALA A 31 -8.77 11.73 0.95
CA ALA A 31 -7.62 12.60 0.77
C ALA A 31 -6.87 12.21 -0.51
N LYS A 32 -6.33 13.22 -1.20
CA LYS A 32 -5.33 13.05 -2.26
C LYS A 32 -3.94 13.32 -1.70
N ALA A 33 -2.92 12.77 -2.33
CA ALA A 33 -1.51 13.04 -2.08
C ALA A 33 -1.25 14.56 -2.09
N GLY A 34 -0.49 15.03 -1.12
CA GLY A 34 -0.18 16.45 -0.91
C GLY A 34 -1.23 17.24 -0.13
N ASN A 35 -2.47 16.74 0.01
CA ASN A 35 -3.49 17.45 0.75
C ASN A 35 -3.12 17.64 2.22
N ILE A 36 -3.52 18.80 2.76
CA ILE A 36 -3.32 19.13 4.17
C ILE A 36 -4.42 18.46 4.99
N LEU A 37 -4.04 17.63 5.94
CA LEU A 37 -4.98 16.95 6.84
C LEU A 37 -5.21 17.79 8.10
N VAL A 38 -4.14 18.33 8.70
CA VAL A 38 -4.22 19.13 9.92
C VAL A 38 -3.19 20.25 9.88
N ARG A 39 -3.60 21.47 10.22
CA ARG A 39 -2.67 22.59 10.53
C ARG A 39 -2.66 22.82 12.03
N GLN A 40 -1.49 22.79 12.64
CA GLN A 40 -1.38 22.83 14.10
C GLN A 40 -0.19 23.66 14.56
N ARG A 41 -0.13 23.91 15.86
CA ARG A 41 1.05 24.46 16.55
C ARG A 41 1.56 23.38 17.49
N GLY A 42 2.82 23.00 17.31
CA GLY A 42 3.35 21.77 17.88
C GLY A 42 2.61 20.53 17.34
N THR A 43 2.90 19.38 17.94
CA THR A 43 2.35 18.08 17.54
C THR A 43 1.23 17.64 18.48
N LYS A 44 0.01 18.18 18.27
CA LYS A 44 -1.19 17.65 18.94
C LYS A 44 -1.62 16.34 18.29
N PHE A 45 -1.56 16.32 16.96
CA PHE A 45 -1.66 15.13 16.13
C PHE A 45 -0.26 14.75 15.66
N HIS A 46 -0.01 13.45 15.58
CA HIS A 46 1.25 12.88 15.12
C HIS A 46 1.05 12.28 13.72
N ALA A 47 2.08 12.38 12.88
CA ALA A 47 2.08 11.69 11.60
C ALA A 47 2.24 10.18 11.85
N GLY A 48 1.34 9.38 11.27
CA GLY A 48 1.48 7.93 11.24
C GLY A 48 1.73 7.44 9.81
N GLU A 49 1.04 6.39 9.41
CA GLU A 49 1.25 5.74 8.12
C GLU A 49 0.75 6.58 6.94
N ASN A 50 1.47 6.55 5.82
CA ASN A 50 1.07 7.21 4.57
C ASN A 50 0.88 8.73 4.66
N VAL A 51 1.51 9.34 5.66
CA VAL A 51 1.41 10.76 6.00
C VAL A 51 2.81 11.29 6.36
N TYR A 52 3.06 12.59 6.18
CA TYR A 52 4.28 13.26 6.65
C TYR A 52 3.99 14.55 7.42
N LEU A 53 5.00 14.96 8.19
CA LEU A 53 5.01 16.19 8.97
C LEU A 53 5.82 17.27 8.24
N SER A 54 5.27 18.47 8.13
CA SER A 54 5.94 19.65 7.57
C SER A 54 6.76 20.39 8.63
N LYS A 55 7.60 21.34 8.18
CA LYS A 55 8.42 22.21 9.07
C LYS A 55 7.59 22.97 10.11
N ASP A 56 6.36 23.35 9.76
CA ASP A 56 5.42 24.05 10.66
C ASP A 56 4.55 23.08 11.49
N PHE A 57 4.91 21.80 11.54
CA PHE A 57 4.15 20.72 12.18
C PHE A 57 2.79 20.42 11.54
N SER A 58 2.47 21.00 10.37
CA SER A 58 1.30 20.60 9.60
C SER A 58 1.44 19.17 9.08
N ILE A 59 0.32 18.46 8.98
CA ILE A 59 0.27 17.07 8.56
C ILE A 59 -0.30 16.99 7.13
N HIS A 60 0.41 16.27 6.25
CA HIS A 60 0.09 16.15 4.84
C HIS A 60 -0.01 14.69 4.39
N ALA A 61 -0.92 14.43 3.46
CA ALA A 61 -1.10 13.14 2.80
C ALA A 61 0.10 12.80 1.91
N LYS A 62 0.66 11.57 2.00
CA LYS A 62 1.66 11.09 1.03
C LYS A 62 1.02 10.46 -0.20
N ILE A 63 -0.09 9.76 0.00
CA ILE A 63 -0.80 9.00 -1.03
C ILE A 63 -2.29 9.35 -1.01
N ASP A 64 -3.00 8.87 -2.03
CA ASP A 64 -4.46 8.93 -2.09
C ASP A 64 -5.07 7.85 -1.19
N GLY A 65 -6.18 8.16 -0.52
CA GLY A 65 -6.83 7.22 0.38
C GLY A 65 -7.86 7.85 1.29
N THR A 66 -8.29 7.11 2.30
CA THR A 66 -9.21 7.56 3.34
C THR A 66 -8.47 7.96 4.61
N VAL A 67 -8.77 9.12 5.17
CA VAL A 67 -8.18 9.60 6.42
C VAL A 67 -8.67 8.76 7.60
N ASN A 68 -7.75 8.28 8.42
CA ASN A 68 -8.04 7.54 9.64
C ASN A 68 -7.30 8.15 10.83
N PHE A 69 -8.00 8.34 11.96
CA PHE A 69 -7.41 8.81 13.21
C PHE A 69 -7.36 7.67 14.21
N SER A 70 -6.17 7.30 14.66
CA SER A 70 -5.98 6.26 15.67
C SER A 70 -5.36 6.84 16.94
N ARG A 71 -5.60 6.19 18.08
CA ARG A 71 -4.92 6.51 19.34
C ARG A 71 -3.83 5.46 19.58
N GLY A 72 -2.64 5.94 19.95
CA GLY A 72 -1.50 5.10 20.28
C GLY A 72 -1.05 5.27 21.73
N TYR A 73 0.20 4.89 21.99
CA TYR A 73 0.82 4.96 23.31
C TYR A 73 0.70 6.36 23.95
N LYS A 74 0.44 6.41 25.26
CA LYS A 74 0.22 7.64 26.05
C LYS A 74 -0.91 8.53 25.49
N ASN A 75 -1.98 7.94 24.93
CA ASN A 75 -3.12 8.66 24.37
C ASN A 75 -2.77 9.66 23.25
N ARG A 76 -1.63 9.45 22.57
CA ARG A 76 -1.24 10.27 21.41
C ARG A 76 -2.13 9.92 20.22
N VAL A 77 -2.59 10.94 19.50
CA VAL A 77 -3.43 10.75 18.32
C VAL A 77 -2.55 10.76 17.07
N PHE A 78 -2.67 9.71 16.26
CA PHE A 78 -1.98 9.55 14.99
C PHE A 78 -2.95 9.74 13.84
N VAL A 79 -2.48 10.36 12.77
CA VAL A 79 -3.20 10.54 11.52
C VAL A 79 -2.58 9.66 10.47
N ASN A 80 -3.40 8.77 9.91
CA ASN A 80 -3.01 7.79 8.89
C ASN A 80 -3.87 7.99 7.64
N ILE A 81 -3.39 7.50 6.50
CA ILE A 81 -4.20 7.32 5.31
C ILE A 81 -4.26 5.83 4.97
N LEU A 82 -5.49 5.31 4.89
CA LEU A 82 -5.77 3.98 4.39
C LEU A 82 -5.88 4.07 2.86
N PRO A 83 -4.99 3.42 2.09
CA PRO A 83 -5.08 3.44 0.64
C PRO A 83 -6.42 2.83 0.18
N PHE A 84 -6.99 3.36 -0.89
CA PHE A 84 -8.03 2.64 -1.60
C PHE A 84 -7.38 1.39 -2.17
N GLY A 85 -7.92 0.20 -1.89
CA GLY A 85 -7.33 -1.04 -2.37
C GLY A 85 -7.15 -0.96 -3.88
N ASP A 86 -5.90 -0.97 -4.34
CA ASP A 86 -5.55 -1.01 -5.75
C ASP A 86 -5.89 -2.41 -6.27
N VAL A 87 -7.13 -2.62 -6.69
CA VAL A 87 -7.34 -3.44 -7.89
C VAL A 87 -6.73 -2.64 -9.03
N PRO A 88 -5.71 -3.16 -9.73
CA PRO A 88 -5.07 -2.44 -10.82
C PRO A 88 -6.16 -2.09 -11.84
N GLU A 89 -6.47 -0.80 -11.97
CA GLU A 89 -7.19 -0.28 -13.12
C GLU A 89 -6.28 -0.43 -14.35
N THR A 90 -6.24 -1.64 -14.90
CA THR A 90 -5.78 -1.90 -16.26
C THR A 90 -6.93 -1.64 -17.23
N VAL A 91 -7.26 -0.37 -17.53
CA VAL A 91 -7.96 -0.12 -18.80
C VAL A 91 -7.67 1.26 -19.38
N ALA A 92 -7.17 1.20 -20.61
CA ALA A 92 -7.47 2.04 -21.76
C ALA A 92 -7.99 3.46 -21.53
N ALA A 93 -7.29 4.39 -22.17
CA ALA A 93 -7.88 5.63 -22.62
C ALA A 93 -9.17 5.37 -23.41
N MET A 94 -10.30 5.95 -22.96
CA MET A 94 -11.31 6.54 -23.84
C MET A 94 -12.30 7.44 -23.05
N PRO A 95 -12.94 8.42 -23.72
CA PRO A 95 -13.39 9.67 -23.12
C PRO A 95 -14.78 9.61 -22.47
N LYS A 96 -15.06 10.66 -21.68
CA LYS A 96 -16.28 10.89 -20.88
C LYS A 96 -17.61 10.95 -21.66
N ALA A 97 -18.61 10.29 -21.05
CA ALA A 97 -20.04 10.64 -20.85
C ALA A 97 -21.00 10.59 -22.07
N PRO A 98 -22.32 10.25 -21.91
CA PRO A 98 -23.17 10.50 -20.72
C PRO A 98 -24.22 9.43 -20.26
N LYS A 99 -24.58 9.52 -18.96
CA LYS A 99 -25.83 9.29 -18.17
C LYS A 99 -27.00 8.34 -18.58
N ALA A 100 -27.62 7.80 -17.49
CA ALA A 100 -28.99 7.23 -17.28
C ALA A 100 -29.13 5.72 -17.64
N THR A 101 -29.75 4.78 -16.90
CA THR A 101 -30.93 4.71 -15.98
C THR A 101 -30.92 3.32 -15.26
N ALA A 102 -31.14 3.23 -13.94
CA ALA A 102 -32.29 2.63 -13.22
C ALA A 102 -32.52 1.07 -13.21
N LYS A 103 -32.69 0.54 -11.97
CA LYS A 103 -33.61 -0.53 -11.48
C LYS A 103 -33.10 -2.00 -11.42
N VAL A 104 -32.74 -2.52 -10.22
CA VAL A 104 -33.47 -3.46 -9.28
C VAL A 104 -33.57 -4.92 -9.78
N GLU A 105 -33.05 -5.88 -8.97
CA GLU A 105 -33.69 -7.10 -8.40
C GLU A 105 -32.70 -8.28 -8.23
N ALA A 106 -32.63 -8.82 -7.01
CA ALA A 106 -32.14 -10.16 -6.66
C ALA A 106 -33.39 -11.08 -6.51
N PRO A 107 -33.35 -12.43 -6.63
CA PRO A 107 -32.70 -13.29 -5.61
C PRO A 107 -32.29 -14.75 -5.98
N VAL A 108 -31.27 -15.28 -5.27
CA VAL A 108 -31.22 -16.56 -4.49
C VAL A 108 -31.06 -17.96 -5.17
N LYS A 109 -30.21 -18.79 -4.49
CA LYS A 109 -30.12 -20.28 -4.38
C LYS A 109 -29.33 -21.05 -5.46
N GLU A 110 -28.56 -22.12 -5.21
CA GLU A 110 -28.27 -22.99 -4.05
C GLU A 110 -27.04 -23.86 -4.41
N ALA A 111 -26.27 -24.33 -3.42
CA ALA A 111 -25.25 -25.37 -3.59
C ALA A 111 -25.90 -26.77 -3.73
N PRO A 112 -25.18 -27.80 -4.23
CA PRO A 112 -24.69 -28.80 -3.29
C PRO A 112 -23.28 -29.37 -3.61
N LYS A 113 -22.89 -30.29 -2.74
CA LYS A 113 -21.57 -30.76 -2.30
C LYS A 113 -21.25 -32.17 -2.85
N ALA A 114 -19.96 -32.49 -2.97
CA ALA A 114 -19.27 -33.76 -2.61
C ALA A 114 -18.42 -34.48 -3.70
N GLU A 115 -17.15 -34.76 -3.32
CA GLU A 115 -16.30 -35.95 -3.60
C GLU A 115 -15.91 -36.28 -5.06
N GLU A 116 -14.70 -36.70 -5.50
CA GLU A 116 -13.47 -37.27 -4.93
C GLU A 116 -12.35 -37.20 -6.01
N LYS A 117 -11.05 -37.19 -5.64
CA LYS A 117 -9.89 -37.29 -6.56
C LYS A 117 -9.78 -38.71 -7.16
N PRO A 118 -9.25 -38.89 -8.40
CA PRO A 118 -7.87 -39.38 -8.49
C PRO A 118 -7.02 -38.73 -9.59
N ALA A 119 -5.71 -38.72 -9.36
CA ALA A 119 -4.70 -38.04 -10.16
C ALA A 119 -4.38 -38.71 -11.51
N LYS A 120 -4.25 -37.90 -12.58
CA LYS A 120 -3.26 -38.11 -13.67
C LYS A 120 -3.10 -36.86 -14.56
N LYS A 121 -1.90 -36.27 -14.52
CA LYS A 121 -1.13 -35.59 -15.57
C LYS A 121 -1.90 -34.75 -16.63
N ALA A 122 -1.88 -33.42 -16.49
CA ALA A 122 -2.10 -32.49 -17.60
C ALA A 122 -1.43 -31.12 -17.32
N ALA A 123 -0.53 -30.71 -18.23
CA ALA A 123 -0.26 -29.30 -18.51
C ALA A 123 -1.43 -28.73 -19.36
N PRO A 124 -1.50 -27.43 -19.63
CA PRO A 124 -1.25 -26.26 -18.79
C PRO A 124 -2.59 -25.52 -18.55
N ALA A 125 -2.88 -25.07 -17.32
CA ALA A 125 -3.98 -24.14 -17.10
C ALA A 125 -3.53 -22.74 -17.50
N ALA A 126 -3.78 -22.39 -18.76
CA ALA A 126 -3.77 -21.01 -19.23
C ALA A 126 -4.86 -20.23 -18.48
N ASN A 127 -4.45 -19.39 -17.53
CA ASN A 127 -5.25 -18.27 -17.05
C ASN A 127 -4.32 -17.05 -17.03
N GLY A 128 -4.63 -16.08 -17.88
CA GLY A 128 -3.85 -14.86 -18.10
C GLY A 128 -4.03 -13.81 -17.01
N ASP A 129 -3.96 -14.24 -15.75
CA ASP A 129 -3.95 -13.36 -14.58
C ASP A 129 -2.53 -13.39 -13.99
N ALA A 130 -2.00 -12.23 -13.63
CA ALA A 130 -0.66 -12.15 -13.05
C ALA A 130 -0.59 -12.87 -11.70
N ASP A 131 0.39 -13.73 -11.52
CA ASP A 131 0.60 -14.45 -10.27
C ASP A 131 1.21 -13.54 -9.19
N ASP A 132 0.88 -13.81 -7.93
CA ASP A 132 1.50 -13.11 -6.80
C ASP A 132 2.88 -13.68 -6.49
N LEU A 133 3.90 -13.21 -7.22
CA LEU A 133 5.31 -13.60 -7.05
C LEU A 133 5.85 -13.39 -5.62
N LYS A 134 5.18 -12.60 -4.78
CA LYS A 134 5.55 -12.38 -3.37
C LYS A 134 5.44 -13.63 -2.50
N LYS A 135 4.80 -14.69 -3.00
CA LYS A 135 4.73 -16.00 -2.33
C LYS A 135 6.07 -16.75 -2.32
N ILE A 136 7.04 -16.31 -3.11
CA ILE A 136 8.38 -16.88 -3.17
C ILE A 136 9.27 -16.22 -2.11
N GLU A 137 9.98 -17.03 -1.32
CA GLU A 137 10.91 -16.55 -0.31
C GLU A 137 12.06 -15.79 -0.99
N GLY A 138 12.35 -14.60 -0.46
CA GLY A 138 13.32 -13.66 -1.03
C GLY A 138 12.72 -12.68 -2.06
N VAL A 139 11.52 -12.93 -2.58
CA VAL A 139 10.84 -12.02 -3.53
C VAL A 139 9.93 -11.05 -2.77
N GLY A 140 10.47 -9.86 -2.47
CA GLY A 140 9.71 -8.77 -1.86
C GLY A 140 8.83 -7.99 -2.86
N PRO A 141 7.97 -7.06 -2.41
CA PRO A 141 7.06 -6.30 -3.27
C PRO A 141 7.76 -5.54 -4.41
N LYS A 142 8.98 -5.02 -4.15
CA LYS A 142 9.78 -4.33 -5.17
C LYS A 142 10.40 -5.28 -6.18
N ILE A 143 10.84 -6.45 -5.74
CA ILE A 143 11.42 -7.48 -6.62
C ILE A 143 10.31 -8.03 -7.52
N ALA A 144 9.14 -8.33 -6.96
CA ALA A 144 7.97 -8.74 -7.74
C ALA A 144 7.62 -7.70 -8.82
N SER A 145 7.62 -6.40 -8.49
CA SER A 145 7.43 -5.34 -9.48
C SER A 145 8.48 -5.37 -10.58
N LEU A 146 9.77 -5.53 -10.25
CA LEU A 146 10.86 -5.57 -11.23
C LEU A 146 10.77 -6.79 -12.15
N LEU A 147 10.36 -7.94 -11.62
CA LEU A 147 10.14 -9.15 -12.40
C LEU A 147 8.95 -8.97 -13.35
N ASN A 148 7.86 -8.38 -12.87
CA ASN A 148 6.70 -8.03 -13.68
C ASN A 148 7.07 -7.04 -14.81
N ASP A 149 7.87 -6.01 -14.49
CA ASP A 149 8.37 -5.03 -15.46
C ASP A 149 9.29 -5.69 -16.51
N ALA A 150 10.01 -6.76 -16.14
CA ALA A 150 10.81 -7.58 -17.04
C ALA A 150 9.98 -8.61 -17.85
N GLY A 151 8.65 -8.61 -17.71
CA GLY A 151 7.74 -9.50 -18.40
C GLY A 151 7.57 -10.87 -17.77
N ILE A 152 8.06 -11.07 -16.55
CA ILE A 152 7.89 -12.29 -15.75
C ILE A 152 6.71 -12.05 -14.82
N LEU A 153 5.50 -12.40 -15.28
CA LEU A 153 4.24 -12.13 -14.59
C LEU A 153 3.65 -13.36 -13.90
N THR A 154 4.09 -14.57 -14.27
CA THR A 154 3.54 -15.82 -13.75
C THR A 154 4.60 -16.69 -13.09
N PHE A 155 4.18 -17.59 -12.19
CA PHE A 155 5.05 -18.60 -11.59
C PHE A 155 5.66 -19.50 -12.66
N VAL A 156 4.92 -19.80 -13.72
CA VAL A 156 5.40 -20.60 -14.85
C VAL A 156 6.56 -19.88 -15.55
N GLN A 157 6.39 -18.59 -15.85
CA GLN A 157 7.44 -17.80 -16.50
C GLN A 157 8.68 -17.67 -15.61
N LEU A 158 8.49 -17.47 -14.30
CA LEU A 158 9.62 -17.39 -13.37
C LEU A 158 10.35 -18.73 -13.20
N ALA A 159 9.63 -19.84 -13.28
CA ALA A 159 10.21 -21.18 -13.23
C ALA A 159 11.01 -21.52 -14.50
N GLU A 160 10.58 -21.00 -15.65
CA GLU A 160 11.26 -21.18 -16.94
C GLU A 160 12.46 -20.23 -17.13
N THR A 161 12.52 -19.12 -16.39
CA THR A 161 13.64 -18.18 -16.49
C THR A 161 14.87 -18.66 -15.75
N ASP A 162 16.02 -18.56 -16.42
CA ASP A 162 17.31 -18.88 -15.82
C ASP A 162 17.64 -17.97 -14.62
N PRO A 163 18.24 -18.52 -13.54
CA PRO A 163 18.60 -17.75 -12.36
C PRO A 163 19.62 -16.64 -12.66
N GLU A 164 20.46 -16.82 -13.68
CA GLU A 164 21.42 -15.79 -14.13
C GLU A 164 20.71 -14.59 -14.75
N LYS A 165 19.71 -14.83 -15.60
CA LYS A 165 18.90 -13.77 -16.21
C LYS A 165 18.13 -12.98 -15.16
N ILE A 166 17.59 -13.66 -14.15
CA ILE A 166 16.94 -13.00 -13.01
C ILE A 166 17.96 -12.12 -12.27
N LYS A 167 19.18 -12.61 -12.04
CA LYS A 167 20.25 -11.87 -11.38
C LYS A 167 20.66 -10.62 -12.17
N GLU A 168 20.71 -10.70 -13.50
CA GLU A 168 20.98 -9.56 -14.38
C GLU A 168 19.88 -8.49 -14.27
N ILE A 169 18.61 -8.89 -14.31
CA ILE A 169 17.47 -7.98 -14.13
C ILE A 169 17.57 -7.22 -12.80
N LEU A 170 17.91 -7.93 -11.72
CA LEU A 170 18.10 -7.31 -10.40
C LEU A 170 19.32 -6.38 -10.35
N ALA A 171 20.41 -6.76 -11.02
CA ALA A 171 21.63 -5.95 -11.07
C ALA A 171 21.40 -4.64 -11.82
N GLU A 172 20.67 -4.67 -12.94
CA GLU A 172 20.26 -3.50 -13.74
C GLU A 172 19.32 -2.58 -12.94
N ALA A 173 18.38 -3.16 -12.19
CA ALA A 173 17.47 -2.41 -11.32
C ALA A 173 18.17 -1.68 -10.15
N GLY A 174 19.41 -2.04 -9.85
CA GLY A 174 20.31 -1.25 -9.03
C GLY A 174 21.07 -2.04 -7.96
N ASN A 175 22.13 -1.42 -7.43
CA ASN A 175 23.08 -2.06 -6.51
C ASN A 175 22.45 -2.59 -5.21
N ARG A 176 21.26 -2.09 -4.84
CA ARG A 176 20.50 -2.53 -3.66
C ARG A 176 20.00 -3.98 -3.75
N TYR A 177 19.82 -4.52 -4.96
CA TYR A 177 19.24 -5.85 -5.15
C TYR A 177 20.28 -6.95 -5.32
N LYS A 178 21.57 -6.59 -5.45
CA LYS A 178 22.69 -7.53 -5.57
C LYS A 178 22.90 -8.43 -4.36
N MET A 179 22.32 -8.07 -3.21
CA MET A 179 22.36 -8.88 -1.98
C MET A 179 21.32 -10.00 -1.97
N HIS A 180 20.36 -10.00 -2.90
CA HIS A 180 19.38 -11.08 -3.03
C HIS A 180 19.92 -12.16 -3.97
N ASP A 181 19.78 -13.41 -3.55
CA ASP A 181 20.18 -14.58 -4.33
C ASP A 181 18.94 -15.19 -5.02
N PRO A 182 18.81 -15.07 -6.36
CA PRO A 182 17.66 -15.59 -7.09
C PRO A 182 17.75 -17.07 -7.44
N THR A 183 18.79 -17.78 -6.96
CA THR A 183 19.08 -19.17 -7.33
C THR A 183 17.96 -20.14 -6.98
N THR A 184 17.21 -19.87 -5.90
CA THR A 184 16.12 -20.74 -5.44
C THR A 184 14.75 -20.34 -6.00
N TRP A 185 14.64 -19.18 -6.65
CA TRP A 185 13.35 -18.64 -7.09
C TRP A 185 12.71 -19.45 -8.22
N PRO A 186 13.43 -19.94 -9.25
CA PRO A 186 12.83 -20.78 -10.28
C PRO A 186 12.25 -22.09 -9.72
N THR A 187 12.96 -22.72 -8.78
CA THR A 187 12.51 -23.96 -8.12
C THR A 187 11.25 -23.72 -7.29
N GLN A 188 11.23 -22.65 -6.50
CA GLN A 188 10.05 -22.25 -5.73
C GLN A 188 8.87 -21.90 -6.64
N ALA A 189 9.12 -21.18 -7.74
CA ALA A 189 8.10 -20.83 -8.71
C ALA A 189 7.52 -22.09 -9.38
N GLY A 190 8.34 -23.10 -9.67
CA GLY A 190 7.87 -24.39 -10.19
C GLY A 190 6.91 -25.11 -9.24
N LEU A 191 7.21 -25.12 -7.93
CA LEU A 191 6.33 -25.69 -6.91
C LEU A 191 5.02 -24.89 -6.76
N ALA A 192 5.11 -23.56 -6.80
CA ALA A 192 3.95 -22.67 -6.77
C ALA A 192 3.05 -22.86 -8.00
N ALA A 193 3.63 -22.97 -9.20
CA ALA A 193 2.93 -23.23 -10.45
C ALA A 193 2.25 -24.61 -10.46
N ALA A 194 2.85 -25.61 -9.83
CA ALA A 194 2.26 -26.94 -9.65
C ALA A 194 1.15 -26.98 -8.59
N GLY A 195 0.98 -25.91 -7.80
CA GLY A 195 0.04 -25.87 -6.67
C GLY A 195 0.51 -26.67 -5.45
N ASN A 196 1.79 -27.05 -5.40
CA ASN A 196 2.38 -27.83 -4.29
C ASN A 196 2.79 -26.90 -3.13
N TRP A 197 1.80 -26.23 -2.52
CA TRP A 197 2.04 -25.24 -1.47
C TRP A 197 2.70 -25.83 -0.21
N GLU A 198 2.39 -27.07 0.14
CA GLU A 198 3.00 -27.74 1.31
C GLU A 198 4.49 -28.04 1.12
N GLU A 199 4.90 -28.43 -0.09
CA GLU A 199 6.31 -28.67 -0.41
C GLU A 199 7.07 -27.35 -0.51
N LEU A 200 6.42 -26.32 -1.04
CA LEU A 200 6.96 -24.96 -1.07
C LEU A 200 7.22 -24.44 0.34
N GLU A 201 6.26 -24.56 1.26
CA GLU A 201 6.41 -24.08 2.64
C GLU A 201 7.56 -24.81 3.36
N LYS A 202 7.66 -26.13 3.21
CA LYS A 202 8.79 -26.91 3.75
C LYS A 202 10.14 -26.45 3.19
N LEU A 203 10.22 -26.22 1.88
CA LEU A 203 11.43 -25.72 1.23
C LEU A 203 11.79 -24.32 1.75
N GLN A 204 10.80 -23.45 1.93
CA GLN A 204 11.01 -22.10 2.48
C GLN A 204 11.48 -22.12 3.93
N ASP A 205 10.95 -23.02 4.75
CA ASP A 205 11.36 -23.17 6.14
C ASP A 205 12.80 -23.69 6.25
N GLU A 206 13.20 -24.64 5.40
CA GLU A 206 14.59 -25.10 5.31
C GLU A 206 15.54 -23.97 4.90
N LEU A 207 15.15 -23.18 3.90
CA LEU A 207 15.96 -22.03 3.42
C LEU A 207 16.08 -20.91 4.45
N LYS A 208 15.03 -20.65 5.25
CA LYS A 208 15.06 -19.68 6.35
C LYS A 208 15.86 -20.19 7.55
N GLY A 209 15.74 -21.48 7.87
CA GLY A 209 16.39 -22.12 9.01
C GLY A 209 17.89 -22.37 8.83
N GLY A 210 18.40 -22.30 7.59
CA GLY A 210 19.80 -22.52 7.24
C GLY A 210 20.66 -21.26 7.05
N ARG A 211 20.18 -20.07 7.43
CA ARG A 211 20.89 -18.78 7.31
C ARG A 211 21.45 -18.27 8.64
#